data_AF-A8T0N2-F1
#
_entry.id   AF-A8T0N2-F1
#
_cell.length_a   1.000
_cell.length_b   1.000
_cell.length_c   1.000
_cell.angle_alpha   90.00
_cell.angle_beta   90.00
_cell.angle_gamma   90.00
#
_symmetry.space_group_name_H-M   'P 1'
#
loop_
_entity.id
_entity.type
_entity.pdbx_description
1 polymer ?
#
loop_
_entity_poly.entity_id
_entity_poly.type
_entity_poly.pdbx_seq_one_letter_code
_entity_poly.pdbx_strand_id
1 'polypeptide(L)'
;MSDIRKRKLAAIRAKRLRDKRKANGHNDIRVTLSPNEATKLDDICQFFAYPSEPYTQIESLQSLIHRVHAEIPKIERDLGCCGKCGAQLPQGCAKFREGGLFYGDAMCWHTTNRVRIMPAEKGVQS
;
A
#
# COMPACT_ATOMS: atom_id res chain seq x y z
N MET A 1 30.58 -7.81 -33.55
CA MET A 1 29.93 -8.49 -32.39
C MET A 1 28.49 -8.83 -32.77
N SER A 2 28.13 -10.12 -32.90
CA SER A 2 26.78 -10.50 -33.35
C SER A 2 25.71 -10.12 -32.32
N ASP A 3 24.51 -9.76 -32.79
CA ASP A 3 23.39 -9.35 -31.92
C ASP A 3 22.99 -10.40 -30.90
N ILE A 4 23.21 -11.68 -31.21
CA ILE A 4 22.99 -12.80 -30.30
C ILE A 4 23.90 -12.71 -29.07
N ARG A 5 25.18 -12.34 -29.25
CA ARG A 5 26.12 -12.13 -28.14
C ARG A 5 25.73 -10.92 -27.30
N LYS A 6 25.29 -9.83 -27.91
CA LYS A 6 24.82 -8.63 -27.18
C LYS A 6 23.60 -8.93 -26.30
N ARG A 7 22.61 -9.65 -26.85
CA ARG A 7 21.41 -10.08 -26.09
C ARG A 7 21.76 -11.00 -24.92
N LYS A 8 22.66 -11.97 -25.11
CA LYS A 8 23.13 -12.85 -24.03
C LYS A 8 23.85 -12.08 -22.92
N LEU A 9 24.72 -11.14 -23.26
CA LEU A 9 25.43 -10.31 -22.28
C LEU A 9 24.48 -9.39 -21.50
N ALA A 10 23.49 -8.79 -22.17
CA ALA A 10 22.45 -7.99 -21.53
C ALA A 10 21.60 -8.82 -20.56
N ALA A 11 21.22 -10.04 -20.95
CA ALA A 11 20.49 -10.96 -20.09
C ALA A 11 21.29 -11.36 -18.84
N ILE A 12 22.59 -11.64 -18.99
CA ILE A 12 23.50 -11.95 -17.87
C ILE A 12 23.62 -10.75 -16.92
N ARG A 13 23.77 -9.53 -17.45
CA ARG A 13 23.83 -8.30 -16.64
C ARG A 13 22.54 -8.05 -15.87
N ALA A 14 21.39 -8.21 -16.53
CA ALA A 14 20.09 -8.07 -15.88
C ALA A 14 19.87 -9.13 -14.79
N LYS A 15 20.33 -10.37 -15.02
CA LYS A 15 20.28 -11.44 -14.01
C LYS A 15 21.14 -11.09 -12.79
N ARG A 16 22.40 -10.70 -12.98
CA ARG A 16 23.29 -10.28 -11.89
C ARG A 16 22.72 -9.12 -11.08
N LEU A 17 22.08 -8.15 -11.73
CA LEU A 17 21.45 -7.03 -11.05
C LEU A 17 20.28 -7.50 -10.15
N ARG A 18 19.42 -8.41 -10.67
CA ARG A 18 18.34 -9.01 -9.89
C ARG A 18 18.88 -9.83 -8.71
N ASP A 19 19.92 -10.64 -8.94
CA ASP A 19 20.53 -11.48 -7.90
C ASP A 19 21.15 -10.60 -6.79
N LYS A 20 21.82 -9.50 -7.15
CA LYS A 20 22.36 -8.53 -6.19
C LYS A 20 21.26 -7.80 -5.40
N ARG A 21 20.18 -7.41 -6.06
CA ARG A 21 19.01 -6.79 -5.40
C ARG A 21 18.37 -7.76 -4.40
N LYS A 22 18.17 -9.02 -4.80
CA LYS A 22 17.65 -10.08 -3.93
C LYS A 22 18.57 -10.33 -2.73
N ALA A 23 19.88 -10.37 -2.94
CA ALA A 23 20.87 -10.51 -1.86
C ALA A 23 20.81 -9.33 -0.85
N ASN A 24 20.47 -8.14 -1.32
CA ASN A 24 20.28 -6.95 -0.49
C ASN A 24 18.85 -6.83 0.11
N GLY A 25 18.02 -7.87 0.00
CA GLY A 25 16.65 -7.87 0.53
C GLY A 25 15.64 -7.03 -0.25
N HIS A 26 16.02 -6.50 -1.43
CA HIS A 26 15.07 -5.83 -2.30
C HIS A 26 14.17 -6.86 -3.00
N ASN A 27 12.87 -6.69 -2.86
CA ASN A 27 11.85 -7.48 -3.55
C ASN A 27 11.22 -6.63 -4.64
N ASP A 28 11.32 -7.08 -5.89
CA ASP A 28 10.69 -6.43 -7.03
C ASP A 28 9.23 -6.92 -7.14
N ILE A 29 8.27 -6.00 -7.07
CA ILE A 29 6.85 -6.29 -7.29
C ILE A 29 6.49 -5.83 -8.71
N ARG A 30 6.08 -6.77 -9.57
CA ARG A 30 5.58 -6.44 -10.91
C ARG A 30 4.07 -6.23 -10.84
N VAL A 31 3.62 -5.06 -11.26
CA VAL A 31 2.20 -4.70 -11.34
C VAL A 31 1.84 -4.42 -12.78
N THR A 32 0.71 -4.96 -13.23
CA THR A 32 0.10 -4.61 -14.53
C THR A 32 -0.95 -3.54 -14.26
N LEU A 33 -0.81 -2.39 -14.89
CA LEU A 33 -1.77 -1.29 -14.76
C LEU A 33 -2.76 -1.33 -15.93
N SER A 34 -4.05 -1.19 -15.63
CA SER A 34 -5.05 -0.82 -16.63
C SER A 34 -4.76 0.60 -17.16
N PRO A 35 -5.28 0.98 -18.33
CA PRO A 35 -5.08 2.33 -18.87
C PRO A 35 -5.50 3.43 -17.89
N ASN A 36 -6.60 3.23 -17.18
CA ASN A 36 -7.10 4.17 -16.17
C ASN A 36 -6.13 4.32 -14.98
N GLU A 37 -5.55 3.22 -14.49
CA GLU A 37 -4.57 3.26 -13.41
C GLU A 37 -3.25 3.92 -13.84
N ALA A 38 -2.84 3.72 -15.10
CA ALA A 38 -1.67 4.39 -15.66
C ALA A 38 -1.88 5.92 -15.72
N THR A 39 -3.02 6.39 -16.22
CA THR A 39 -3.36 7.82 -16.24
C THR A 39 -3.37 8.42 -14.83
N LYS A 40 -3.99 7.73 -13.86
CA LYS A 40 -3.98 8.18 -12.46
C LYS A 40 -2.58 8.27 -11.87
N LEU A 41 -1.70 7.33 -12.22
CA LEU A 41 -0.32 7.36 -11.76
C LEU A 41 0.45 8.54 -12.37
N ASP A 42 0.20 8.87 -13.63
CA ASP A 42 0.81 10.05 -14.28
C ASP A 42 0.32 11.36 -13.63
N ASP A 43 -0.98 11.47 -13.32
CA ASP A 43 -1.53 12.62 -12.59
C ASP A 43 -0.86 12.78 -11.21
N ILE A 44 -0.65 11.68 -10.50
CA ILE A 44 0.06 11.67 -9.20
C ILE A 44 1.51 12.16 -9.37
N CYS A 45 2.22 11.68 -10.39
CA CYS A 45 3.58 12.11 -10.67
C CYS A 45 3.66 13.62 -10.91
N GLN A 46 2.70 14.15 -11.66
CA GLN A 46 2.64 15.58 -11.98
C GLN A 46 2.23 16.42 -10.77
N PHE A 47 1.31 15.94 -9.94
CA PHE A 47 0.80 16.68 -8.78
C PHE A 47 1.89 16.92 -7.74
N PHE A 48 2.73 15.90 -7.47
CA PHE A 48 3.82 16.02 -6.50
C PHE A 48 5.11 16.62 -7.07
N ALA A 49 5.11 17.01 -8.34
CA ALA A 49 6.26 17.62 -9.00
C ALA A 49 6.67 18.94 -8.35
N TYR A 50 5.73 19.77 -7.89
CA TYR A 50 5.99 21.17 -7.61
C TYR A 50 6.93 21.41 -6.41
N PRO A 51 7.95 22.31 -6.52
CA PRO A 51 8.33 23.15 -7.67
C PRO A 51 9.36 22.50 -8.62
N SER A 52 9.72 21.24 -8.39
CA SER A 52 10.69 20.45 -9.15
C SER A 52 10.09 19.78 -10.40
N GLU A 53 10.92 18.98 -11.08
CA GLU A 53 10.46 18.09 -12.15
C GLU A 53 9.50 17.02 -11.59
N PRO A 54 8.53 16.55 -12.41
CA PRO A 54 7.66 15.46 -12.04
C PRO A 54 8.43 14.21 -11.63
N TYR A 55 7.93 13.55 -10.60
CA TYR A 55 8.49 12.28 -10.17
C TYR A 55 8.34 11.25 -11.27
N THR A 56 9.30 10.33 -11.37
CA THR A 56 9.07 9.12 -12.14
C THR A 56 7.97 8.29 -11.48
N GLN A 57 7.30 7.44 -12.27
CA GLN A 57 6.28 6.51 -11.75
C GLN A 57 6.80 5.66 -10.57
N ILE A 58 8.08 5.28 -10.60
CA ILE A 58 8.71 4.49 -9.54
C ILE A 58 8.86 5.32 -8.26
N GLU A 59 9.37 6.55 -8.35
CA GLU A 59 9.53 7.46 -7.21
C GLU A 59 8.19 7.84 -6.59
N SER A 60 7.17 8.05 -7.42
CA SER A 60 5.79 8.27 -6.98
C SER A 60 5.28 7.09 -6.17
N LEU A 61 5.40 5.85 -6.67
CA LEU A 61 4.96 4.66 -5.95
C LEU A 61 5.71 4.47 -4.63
N GLN A 62 7.02 4.70 -4.60
CA GLN A 62 7.82 4.63 -3.37
C GLN A 62 7.38 5.71 -2.36
N SER A 63 7.17 6.94 -2.84
CA SER A 63 6.71 8.05 -2.00
C SER A 63 5.32 7.78 -1.41
N LEU A 64 4.41 7.22 -2.20
CA LEU A 64 3.06 6.84 -1.72
C LEU A 64 3.11 5.79 -0.62
N ILE A 65 3.99 4.78 -0.73
CA ILE A 65 4.17 3.78 0.34
C ILE A 65 4.54 4.47 1.66
N HIS A 66 5.51 5.39 1.63
CA HIS A 66 5.95 6.10 2.83
C HIS A 66 4.85 6.99 3.42
N ARG A 67 4.10 7.70 2.57
CA ARG A 67 3.02 8.58 3.01
C ARG A 67 1.87 7.82 3.64
N VAL A 68 1.36 6.79 2.95
CA VAL A 68 0.27 5.96 3.48
C VAL A 68 0.69 5.27 4.77
N HIS A 69 1.93 4.77 4.83
CA HIS A 69 2.44 4.15 6.07
C HIS A 69 2.53 5.15 7.23
N ALA A 70 2.90 6.41 6.96
CA ALA A 70 2.96 7.45 7.99
C ALA A 70 1.58 7.81 8.58
N GLU A 71 0.49 7.52 7.85
CA GLU A 71 -0.88 7.75 8.32
C GLU A 71 -1.37 6.66 9.29
N ILE A 72 -0.78 5.46 9.27
CA ILE A 72 -1.23 4.31 10.07
C ILE A 72 -1.38 4.66 11.56
N PRO A 73 -0.41 5.29 12.25
CA PRO A 73 -0.55 5.58 13.68
C PRO A 73 -1.68 6.57 13.99
N LYS A 74 -1.96 7.48 13.06
CA LYS A 74 -3.08 8.42 13.20
C LYS A 74 -4.41 7.67 13.04
N ILE A 75 -4.51 6.82 12.03
CA ILE A 75 -5.69 5.98 11.80
C ILE A 75 -5.96 5.08 13.01
N GLU A 76 -4.95 4.40 13.54
CA GLU A 76 -5.07 3.56 14.74
C GLU A 76 -5.60 4.37 15.93
N ARG A 77 -5.06 5.57 16.15
CA ARG A 77 -5.52 6.45 17.22
C ARG A 77 -6.98 6.89 17.03
N ASP A 78 -7.35 7.25 15.81
CA ASP A 78 -8.71 7.70 15.48
C ASP A 78 -9.73 6.56 15.60
N LEU A 79 -9.34 5.33 15.28
CA LEU A 79 -10.17 4.14 15.45
C LEU A 79 -10.28 3.69 16.91
N GLY A 80 -9.24 3.90 17.71
CA GLY A 80 -9.18 3.47 19.10
C GLY A 80 -9.20 1.95 19.28
N CYS A 81 -9.72 1.48 20.41
CA CYS A 81 -9.76 0.07 20.76
C CYS A 81 -11.16 -0.54 20.59
N CYS A 82 -11.21 -1.84 20.33
CA CYS A 82 -12.44 -2.61 20.33
C CYS A 82 -13.10 -2.58 21.71
N GLY A 83 -14.35 -2.12 21.80
CA GLY A 83 -15.08 -2.02 23.06
C GLY A 83 -15.33 -3.35 23.78
N LYS A 84 -15.18 -4.50 23.11
CA LYS A 84 -15.38 -5.83 23.71
C LYS A 84 -14.10 -6.48 24.22
N CYS A 85 -13.02 -6.42 23.45
CA CYS A 85 -11.78 -7.12 23.77
C CYS A 85 -10.60 -6.20 24.11
N GLY A 86 -10.77 -4.88 23.99
CA GLY A 86 -9.75 -3.87 24.26
C GLY A 86 -8.59 -3.81 23.27
N ALA A 87 -8.56 -4.67 22.24
CA ALA A 87 -7.50 -4.66 21.25
C ALA A 87 -7.60 -3.49 20.25
N GLN A 88 -6.45 -3.03 19.77
CA GLN A 88 -6.33 -1.96 18.78
C GLN A 88 -7.10 -2.28 17.49
N LEU A 89 -7.94 -1.36 17.02
CA LEU A 89 -8.58 -1.43 15.71
C LEU A 89 -7.61 -0.95 14.62
N PRO A 90 -7.68 -1.46 13.37
CA PRO A 90 -8.76 -2.28 12.81
C PRO A 90 -8.63 -3.79 13.08
N GLN A 91 -7.52 -4.27 13.65
CA GLN A 91 -7.34 -5.71 13.88
C GLN A 91 -8.33 -6.27 14.92
N GLY A 92 -8.57 -5.54 16.01
CA GLY A 92 -9.60 -5.84 17.01
C GLY A 92 -9.57 -7.29 17.49
N CYS A 93 -10.70 -7.99 17.34
CA CYS A 93 -10.86 -9.34 17.84
C CYS A 93 -10.19 -10.42 16.97
N ALA A 94 -9.51 -10.08 15.88
CA ALA A 94 -8.96 -11.05 14.92
C ALA A 94 -7.99 -12.07 15.56
N LYS A 95 -7.39 -11.74 16.70
CA LYS A 95 -6.54 -12.65 17.49
C LYS A 95 -7.32 -13.74 18.26
N PHE A 96 -8.64 -13.65 18.35
CA PHE A 96 -9.50 -14.57 19.09
C PHE A 96 -10.38 -15.37 18.13
N ARG A 97 -10.17 -16.70 18.11
CA ARG A 97 -10.76 -17.66 17.14
C ARG A 97 -10.48 -17.26 15.68
N GLU A 98 -10.69 -18.17 14.74
CA GLU A 98 -10.40 -17.98 13.31
C GLU A 98 -11.22 -16.83 12.70
N GLY A 99 -10.74 -15.59 12.83
CA GLY A 99 -11.31 -14.42 12.16
C GLY A 99 -12.20 -13.50 12.99
N GLY A 100 -12.23 -13.62 14.32
CA GLY A 100 -12.84 -12.62 15.20
C GLY A 100 -14.03 -13.13 16.01
N LEU A 101 -13.81 -13.32 17.32
CA LEU A 101 -14.77 -13.86 18.29
C LEU A 101 -16.17 -13.24 18.27
N PHE A 102 -16.29 -11.95 17.92
CA PHE A 102 -17.56 -11.22 17.90
C PHE A 102 -17.98 -10.78 16.49
N TYR A 103 -17.39 -11.34 15.43
CA TYR A 103 -17.78 -11.01 14.06
C TYR A 103 -19.26 -11.39 13.81
N GLY A 104 -20.04 -10.48 13.21
CA GLY A 104 -21.49 -10.64 13.00
C GLY A 104 -22.38 -10.12 14.13
N ASP A 105 -21.81 -9.77 15.30
CA ASP A 105 -22.55 -9.11 16.37
C ASP A 105 -22.89 -7.66 16.01
N ALA A 106 -24.09 -7.20 16.39
CA ALA A 106 -24.57 -5.87 16.05
C ALA A 106 -23.67 -4.72 16.57
N MET A 107 -22.96 -4.94 17.68
CA MET A 107 -22.02 -3.98 18.30
C MET A 107 -20.57 -4.23 17.89
N CYS A 108 -20.30 -5.17 16.98
CA CYS A 108 -18.96 -5.42 16.48
C CYS A 108 -18.54 -4.32 15.51
N TRP A 109 -17.36 -3.73 15.73
CA TRP A 109 -16.83 -2.68 14.86
C TRP A 109 -16.80 -3.08 13.38
N HIS A 110 -16.43 -4.32 13.05
CA HIS A 110 -16.44 -4.81 11.66
C HIS A 110 -17.85 -4.96 11.06
N THR A 111 -18.87 -5.15 11.91
CA THR A 111 -20.26 -5.30 11.49
C THR A 111 -20.92 -3.93 11.30
N THR A 112 -20.67 -2.99 12.21
CA THR A 112 -21.17 -1.61 12.15
C THR A 112 -20.43 -0.77 11.10
N ASN A 113 -19.11 -0.92 10.99
CA ASN A 113 -18.25 -0.21 10.03
C ASN A 113 -17.87 -1.14 8.88
N ARG A 114 -18.85 -1.56 8.07
CA ARG A 114 -18.62 -2.38 6.86
C ARG A 114 -17.60 -1.69 5.93
N VAL A 115 -16.34 -2.00 6.17
CA VAL A 115 -15.15 -1.70 5.35
C VAL A 115 -14.85 -0.21 5.16
N ARG A 116 -14.68 0.55 6.26
CA ARG A 116 -13.94 1.83 6.20
C ARG A 116 -12.90 1.89 7.32
N ILE A 117 -11.63 1.69 6.95
CA ILE A 117 -10.47 1.92 7.83
C ILE A 117 -10.17 3.42 7.91
N MET A 118 -10.51 4.16 6.86
CA MET A 118 -10.46 5.61 6.84
C MET A 118 -11.63 6.16 7.67
N PRO A 119 -11.39 7.05 8.66
CA PRO A 119 -12.47 7.72 9.36
C PRO A 119 -13.34 8.47 8.34
N ALA A 120 -14.66 8.43 8.52
CA ALA A 120 -15.55 9.30 7.75
C ALA A 120 -15.08 10.74 7.91
N GLU A 121 -15.00 11.49 6.81
CA GLU A 121 -14.65 12.91 6.86
C GLU A 121 -15.50 13.58 7.94
N LYS A 122 -14.84 14.19 8.93
CA LYS A 122 -15.53 15.01 9.93
C LYS A 122 -16.18 16.18 9.18
N GLY A 123 -17.44 16.02 8.77
CA GLY A 123 -18.09 17.04 7.95
C GLY A 123 -19.45 16.70 7.35
N VAL A 124 -19.91 15.44 7.31
CA VAL A 124 -21.28 15.14 6.84
C VAL A 124 -22.09 14.56 7.99
N GLN A 125 -22.60 15.47 8.82
CA GLN A 125 -23.83 15.20 9.57
C GLN A 125 -24.97 15.21 8.54
N SER A 126 -25.67 14.08 8.41
CA SER A 126 -27.03 14.03 7.87
C SER A 126 -28.00 13.99 9.02
#